data_AF-A9G357-F1
#
_entry.id   AF-A9G357-F1
#
_cell.length_a   1.000
_cell.length_b   1.000
_cell.length_c   1.000
_cell.angle_alpha   90.00
_cell.angle_beta   90.00
_cell.angle_gamma   90.00
#
_symmetry.space_group_name_H-M   'P 1'
#
loop_
_entity.id
_entity.type
_entity.pdbx_description
1 polymer ?
#
loop_
_entity_poly.entity_id
_entity_poly.type
_entity_poly.pdbx_seq_one_letter_code
_entity_poly.pdbx_strand_id
1 'polypeptide(L)'
;MGEIAARRSGRRRRRRDLNNASLGRRRRRRPPRRAVFHDRLCLGRCVGRRRPAPSIVDPGESRKGPCPWRWPGGYVEARPARCPVCGAASCPLGGAIRLQGHGRRERQVWGPVSPDHPPEVLSVTARRYRCLGCRAVLLVVPRGVLGLRVYSAAAIGFALALWGLALATAAEVRRRAGPAKILGDSAAASWATLRRWARDVAQRRLFSDAPDPGPSASLRKRAAAVAASLAASADPTTRALPIEQRAFFGAAHAA
;
A
#
# COMPACT_ATOMS: atom_id res chain seq x y z
N MET A 1 1.43 -57.63 63.51
CA MET A 1 0.40 -56.82 64.21
C MET A 1 0.96 -55.41 64.35
N GLY A 2 0.42 -54.34 63.79
CA GLY A 2 -0.87 -54.09 63.17
C GLY A 2 -1.14 -52.59 63.34
N GLU A 3 -1.29 -51.88 62.22
CA GLU A 3 -2.33 -50.88 62.07
C GLU A 3 -2.24 -49.54 62.85
N ILE A 4 -1.28 -48.65 62.54
CA ILE A 4 -1.45 -47.19 62.74
C ILE A 4 -0.75 -46.39 61.62
N ALA A 5 -1.28 -46.40 60.39
CA ALA A 5 -0.75 -45.53 59.32
C ALA A 5 -1.73 -45.24 58.18
N ALA A 6 -3.02 -44.96 58.44
CA ALA A 6 -3.93 -44.60 57.35
C ALA A 6 -5.18 -43.85 57.80
N ARG A 7 -5.10 -42.57 58.22
CA ARG A 7 -6.34 -41.75 58.41
C ARG A 7 -6.22 -40.22 58.45
N ARG A 8 -5.12 -39.60 57.98
CA ARG A 8 -4.99 -38.12 57.98
C ARG A 8 -4.74 -37.42 56.64
N SER A 9 -4.61 -38.13 55.52
CA SER A 9 -4.35 -37.51 54.19
C SER A 9 -5.60 -37.22 53.34
N GLY A 10 -6.80 -37.64 53.76
CA GLY A 10 -8.00 -37.62 52.90
C GLY A 10 -8.86 -36.34 52.87
N ARG A 11 -8.67 -35.37 53.80
CA ARG A 11 -9.58 -34.21 53.93
C ARG A 11 -9.11 -32.89 53.31
N ARG A 12 -7.88 -32.78 52.80
CA ARG A 12 -7.39 -31.56 52.14
C ARG A 12 -7.52 -31.53 50.61
N ARG A 13 -7.90 -32.64 49.95
CA ARG A 13 -8.07 -32.68 48.49
C ARG A 13 -9.47 -32.35 47.96
N ARG A 14 -10.53 -32.40 48.78
CA ARG A 14 -11.92 -32.17 48.29
C ARG A 14 -12.42 -30.71 48.32
N ARG A 15 -11.57 -29.73 48.64
CA ARG A 15 -11.94 -28.30 48.62
C ARG A 15 -11.29 -27.46 47.52
N ARG A 16 -10.45 -28.07 46.67
CA ARG A 16 -9.84 -27.37 45.51
C ARG A 16 -10.54 -27.64 44.17
N ASP A 17 -11.45 -28.60 44.09
CA ASP A 17 -12.01 -29.03 42.81
C ASP A 17 -13.40 -28.45 42.48
N LEU A 18 -13.92 -27.54 43.29
CA LEU A 18 -15.23 -26.88 43.04
C LEU A 18 -15.14 -25.39 42.64
N ASN A 19 -13.94 -24.81 42.54
CA ASN A 19 -13.77 -23.40 42.15
C ASN A 19 -13.25 -23.19 40.72
N ASN A 20 -13.29 -24.20 39.85
CA ASN A 20 -12.69 -24.12 38.50
C ASN A 20 -13.67 -24.43 37.35
N ALA A 21 -14.98 -24.33 37.59
CA ALA A 21 -16.03 -24.62 36.62
C ALA A 21 -16.98 -23.44 36.40
N SER A 22 -16.47 -22.22 36.20
CA SER A 22 -17.29 -21.08 35.77
C SER A 22 -16.50 -19.96 35.10
N LEU A 23 -15.40 -20.29 34.42
CA LEU A 23 -14.79 -19.37 33.45
C LEU A 23 -14.87 -20.02 32.07
N GLY A 24 -16.00 -19.75 31.41
CA GLY A 24 -16.16 -19.95 29.98
C GLY A 24 -15.02 -19.26 29.24
N ARG A 25 -13.96 -20.02 28.96
CA ARG A 25 -12.86 -19.62 28.10
C ARG A 25 -13.46 -19.40 26.72
N ARG A 26 -13.87 -18.15 26.44
CA ARG A 26 -13.90 -17.60 25.10
C ARG A 26 -12.50 -17.81 24.56
N ARG A 27 -12.29 -18.92 23.83
CA ARG A 27 -11.11 -19.14 23.00
C ARG A 27 -11.08 -17.95 22.05
N ARG A 28 -10.31 -16.92 22.41
CA ARG A 28 -9.86 -15.88 21.48
C ARG A 28 -9.10 -16.66 20.41
N ARG A 29 -9.77 -16.98 19.31
CA ARG A 29 -9.12 -17.48 18.11
C ARG A 29 -8.02 -16.48 17.80
N ARG A 30 -6.75 -16.88 18.00
CA ARG A 30 -5.60 -16.13 17.50
C ARG A 30 -5.87 -15.87 16.02
N PRO A 31 -5.77 -14.62 15.53
CA PRO A 31 -5.87 -14.39 14.09
C PRO A 31 -4.78 -15.21 13.41
N PRO A 32 -5.09 -15.92 12.31
CA PRO A 32 -4.08 -16.65 11.56
C PRO A 32 -2.98 -15.68 11.10
N ARG A 33 -1.73 -16.11 11.27
CA ARG A 33 -0.56 -15.44 10.71
C ARG A 33 -0.69 -15.48 9.17
N ARG A 34 -0.57 -14.29 8.57
CA ARG A 34 -0.23 -13.99 7.17
C ARG A 34 -0.62 -15.08 6.14
N ALA A 35 -1.79 -14.92 5.54
CA ALA A 35 -1.99 -15.30 4.14
C ALA A 35 -1.70 -14.05 3.30
N VAL A 36 -0.65 -14.11 2.49
CA VAL A 36 -0.43 -13.17 1.39
C VAL A 36 -1.35 -13.66 0.26
N PHE A 37 -2.44 -12.95 0.02
CA PHE A 37 -3.32 -13.22 -1.11
C PHE A 37 -3.36 -11.99 -2.01
N HIS A 38 -2.96 -12.20 -3.26
CA HIS A 38 -2.94 -11.22 -4.32
C HIS A 38 -4.36 -10.98 -4.80
N ASP A 39 -4.95 -9.88 -4.37
CA ASP A 39 -5.96 -9.20 -5.13
C ASP A 39 -5.66 -7.70 -5.04
N ARG A 40 -5.50 -7.07 -6.21
CA ARG A 40 -4.84 -5.75 -6.42
C ARG A 40 -5.60 -4.60 -5.77
N LEU A 41 -5.56 -4.53 -4.44
CA LEU A 41 -5.95 -3.39 -3.62
C LEU A 41 -4.87 -3.22 -2.55
N CYS A 42 -4.04 -2.20 -2.70
CA CYS A 42 -3.03 -1.81 -1.71
C CYS A 42 -3.69 -1.42 -0.38
N LEU A 43 -3.73 -2.32 0.59
CA LEU A 43 -4.36 -2.09 1.90
C LEU A 43 -3.36 -1.61 2.94
N GLY A 44 -3.32 -0.30 3.14
CA GLY A 44 -2.68 0.28 4.32
C GLY A 44 -3.63 0.29 5.52
N ARG A 45 -3.27 -0.35 6.64
CA ARG A 45 -3.88 -0.06 7.95
C ARG A 45 -3.51 1.38 8.34
N CYS A 46 -4.49 2.27 8.47
CA CYS A 46 -4.28 3.58 9.07
C CYS A 46 -4.54 3.53 10.58
N VAL A 47 -3.48 3.68 11.40
CA VAL A 47 -3.60 4.13 12.79
C VAL A 47 -3.39 5.64 12.78
N GLY A 48 -4.36 6.41 13.27
CA GLY A 48 -4.42 7.86 13.09
C GLY A 48 -3.44 8.64 13.98
N ARG A 49 -2.78 9.64 13.40
CA ARG A 49 -2.40 10.88 14.09
C ARG A 49 -2.80 12.06 13.18
N ARG A 50 -3.49 13.04 13.74
CA ARG A 50 -3.98 14.24 13.04
C ARG A 50 -2.79 15.16 12.73
N ARG A 51 -2.72 15.70 11.53
CA ARG A 51 -1.93 16.89 11.18
C ARG A 51 -2.90 17.93 10.59
N PRO A 52 -2.65 19.24 10.80
CA PRO A 52 -3.52 20.30 10.29
C PRO A 52 -3.55 20.33 8.76
N ALA A 53 -4.69 20.74 8.21
CA ALA A 53 -4.98 20.79 6.79
C ALA A 53 -4.39 22.05 6.13
N PRO A 54 -3.73 21.96 4.96
CA PRO A 54 -3.54 23.12 4.10
C PRO A 54 -4.78 23.36 3.22
N SER A 55 -4.94 24.61 2.81
CA SER A 55 -6.03 25.20 2.05
C SER A 55 -6.34 24.49 0.72
N ILE A 56 -7.64 24.40 0.43
CA ILE A 56 -8.23 23.90 -0.81
C ILE A 56 -8.00 24.97 -1.89
N VAL A 57 -7.28 24.63 -2.94
CA VAL A 57 -7.31 25.36 -4.21
C VAL A 57 -7.90 24.39 -5.21
N ASP A 58 -9.10 24.68 -5.71
CA ASP A 58 -9.67 24.00 -6.87
C ASP A 58 -8.83 24.38 -8.10
N PRO A 59 -8.10 23.45 -8.75
CA PRO A 59 -7.49 23.74 -10.02
C PRO A 59 -8.58 23.56 -11.08
N GLY A 60 -8.95 24.68 -11.70
CA GLY A 60 -9.83 24.74 -12.85
C GLY A 60 -9.50 23.70 -13.91
N GLU A 61 -10.57 23.21 -14.50
CA GLU A 61 -10.65 22.29 -15.62
C GLU A 61 -9.89 22.82 -16.85
N SER A 62 -8.59 22.55 -16.98
CA SER A 62 -7.91 22.49 -18.27
C SER A 62 -6.45 22.04 -18.14
N ARG A 63 -6.14 20.84 -18.66
CA ARG A 63 -4.94 20.49 -19.46
C ARG A 63 -5.06 19.03 -19.89
N LYS A 64 -5.38 18.85 -21.18
CA LYS A 64 -5.84 17.62 -21.81
C LYS A 64 -4.70 16.62 -22.02
N GLY A 65 -4.62 15.66 -21.12
CA GLY A 65 -4.05 14.34 -21.34
C GLY A 65 -4.65 13.38 -20.31
N PRO A 66 -5.11 12.18 -20.69
CA PRO A 66 -5.67 11.24 -19.72
C PRO A 66 -4.55 10.85 -18.75
N CYS A 67 -4.59 11.35 -17.51
CA CYS A 67 -3.64 10.90 -16.51
C CYS A 67 -4.00 9.44 -16.17
N PRO A 68 -3.07 8.49 -16.26
CA PRO A 68 -3.40 7.06 -16.19
C PRO A 68 -3.93 6.58 -14.82
N TRP A 69 -3.93 7.45 -13.80
CA TRP A 69 -4.55 7.23 -12.49
C TRP A 69 -5.56 8.31 -12.07
N ARG A 70 -5.80 9.33 -12.91
CA ARG A 70 -6.79 10.39 -12.64
C ARG A 70 -8.06 10.05 -13.41
N TRP A 71 -9.14 9.78 -12.71
CA TRP A 71 -10.39 9.38 -13.36
C TRP A 71 -11.05 10.61 -14.00
N PRO A 72 -11.51 10.56 -15.28
CA PRO A 72 -12.08 11.71 -15.99
C PRO A 72 -13.45 12.18 -15.50
N GLY A 73 -14.08 11.49 -14.55
CA GLY A 73 -15.40 11.82 -14.03
C GLY A 73 -15.57 11.22 -12.64
N GLY A 74 -16.33 11.91 -11.79
CA GLY A 74 -16.52 11.54 -10.39
C GLY A 74 -16.74 10.04 -10.16
N TYR A 75 -16.02 9.51 -9.17
CA TYR A 75 -16.22 8.24 -8.46
C TYR A 75 -17.12 7.20 -9.15
N VAL A 76 -16.52 6.24 -9.85
CA VAL A 76 -17.15 4.91 -9.90
C VAL A 76 -17.17 4.41 -8.46
N GLU A 77 -18.34 4.05 -7.97
CA GLU A 77 -18.58 3.47 -6.65
C GLU A 77 -18.01 2.05 -6.58
N ALA A 78 -16.69 1.92 -6.76
CA ALA A 78 -15.97 0.66 -6.84
C ALA A 78 -15.90 0.02 -5.45
N ARG A 79 -17.03 -0.55 -5.02
CA ARG A 79 -17.10 -1.39 -3.83
C ARG A 79 -16.21 -2.60 -4.08
N PRO A 80 -15.27 -2.93 -3.17
CA PRO A 80 -14.46 -4.15 -3.32
C PRO A 80 -15.39 -5.36 -3.39
N ALA A 81 -15.07 -6.36 -4.22
CA ALA A 81 -15.87 -7.58 -4.32
C ALA A 81 -15.85 -8.40 -3.02
N ARG A 82 -14.75 -8.32 -2.26
CA ARG A 82 -14.50 -9.06 -1.01
C ARG A 82 -13.74 -8.22 0.00
N CYS A 83 -13.90 -8.55 1.28
CA CYS A 83 -13.04 -8.05 2.33
C CYS A 83 -11.65 -8.71 2.19
N PRO A 84 -10.58 -7.96 2.02
CA PRO A 84 -9.25 -8.55 1.87
C PRO A 84 -8.63 -8.99 3.20
N VAL A 85 -9.28 -8.68 4.33
CA VAL A 85 -8.84 -9.13 5.66
C VAL A 85 -9.46 -10.47 6.04
N CYS A 86 -10.76 -10.66 5.79
CA CYS A 86 -11.48 -11.88 6.20
C CYS A 86 -12.12 -12.64 5.04
N GLY A 87 -11.88 -12.26 3.79
CA GLY A 87 -12.42 -12.91 2.59
C GLY A 87 -13.92 -12.69 2.32
N ALA A 88 -14.67 -12.14 3.27
CA ALA A 88 -16.13 -12.03 3.16
C ALA A 88 -16.55 -11.29 1.89
N ALA A 89 -17.41 -11.91 1.08
CA ALA A 89 -18.03 -11.29 -0.08
C ALA A 89 -18.75 -10.00 0.35
N SER A 90 -18.58 -8.95 -0.43
CA SER A 90 -19.03 -7.61 -0.12
C SER A 90 -20.55 -7.45 -0.19
N CYS A 91 -21.16 -8.11 -1.18
CA CYS A 91 -22.59 -8.22 -1.39
C CYS A 91 -22.87 -9.63 -1.93
N PRO A 92 -22.92 -10.67 -1.07
CA PRO A 92 -23.26 -12.02 -1.52
C PRO A 92 -24.68 -12.03 -2.10
N LEU A 93 -24.90 -12.83 -3.15
CA LEU A 93 -26.23 -13.01 -3.74
C LEU A 93 -27.22 -13.52 -2.67
N GLY A 94 -28.38 -12.86 -2.56
CA GLY A 94 -29.41 -13.18 -1.56
C GLY A 94 -29.02 -12.91 -0.10
N GLY A 95 -27.86 -12.31 0.17
CA GLY A 95 -27.37 -12.06 1.52
C GLY A 95 -27.21 -10.59 1.88
N ALA A 96 -27.00 -10.32 3.17
CA ALA A 96 -26.78 -8.96 3.65
C ALA A 96 -25.44 -8.39 3.17
N ILE A 97 -25.43 -7.08 2.85
CA ILE A 97 -24.20 -6.34 2.53
C ILE A 97 -23.19 -6.49 3.67
N ARG A 98 -21.95 -6.85 3.34
CA ARG A 98 -20.86 -7.04 4.31
C ARG A 98 -19.83 -5.92 4.28
N LEU A 99 -19.68 -5.19 3.17
CA LEU A 99 -18.85 -3.98 3.11
C LEU A 99 -19.73 -2.75 2.93
N GLN A 100 -19.95 -2.02 4.02
CA GLN A 100 -20.75 -0.80 4.03
C GLN A 100 -19.88 0.43 3.72
N GLY A 101 -20.40 1.38 2.94
CA GLY A 101 -19.76 2.67 2.75
C GLY A 101 -19.57 3.40 4.10
N HIS A 102 -18.37 3.90 4.35
CA HIS A 102 -17.95 4.53 5.62
C HIS A 102 -17.39 5.95 5.37
N GLY A 103 -17.95 6.63 4.37
CA GLY A 103 -17.57 8.00 3.98
C GLY A 103 -16.43 8.09 2.99
N ARG A 104 -15.99 9.32 2.73
CA ARG A 104 -14.89 9.66 1.82
C ARG A 104 -13.66 10.12 2.60
N ARG A 105 -12.50 10.13 1.95
CA ARG A 105 -11.24 10.69 2.48
C ARG A 105 -10.42 11.26 1.34
N GLU A 106 -9.99 12.50 1.46
CA GLU A 106 -9.03 13.10 0.55
C GLU A 106 -7.59 12.69 0.91
N ARG A 107 -6.76 12.54 -0.12
CA ARG A 107 -5.34 12.25 -0.02
C ARG A 107 -4.58 13.08 -1.04
N GLN A 108 -3.43 13.60 -0.61
CA GLN A 108 -2.45 14.14 -1.53
C GLN A 108 -1.65 13.00 -2.17
N VAL A 109 -1.46 13.09 -3.48
CA VAL A 109 -0.63 12.22 -4.30
C VAL A 109 0.38 13.09 -5.04
N TRP A 110 1.65 12.75 -4.95
CA TRP A 110 2.74 13.53 -5.51
C TRP A 110 3.34 12.83 -6.73
N GLY A 111 3.78 13.65 -7.67
CA GLY A 111 4.56 13.21 -8.81
C GLY A 111 4.06 13.81 -10.12
N PRO A 112 4.76 13.54 -11.22
CA PRO A 112 4.37 14.05 -12.53
C PRO A 112 3.10 13.35 -13.01
N VAL A 113 2.20 14.13 -13.61
CA VAL A 113 0.93 13.66 -14.20
C VAL A 113 1.19 12.85 -15.48
N SER A 114 2.27 13.19 -16.18
CA SER A 114 2.82 12.57 -17.38
C SER A 114 4.35 12.75 -17.32
N PRO A 115 5.17 11.84 -17.88
CA PRO A 115 6.62 11.85 -17.69
C PRO A 115 7.33 13.14 -18.16
N ASP A 116 6.72 13.89 -19.07
CA ASP A 116 7.25 15.15 -19.61
C ASP A 116 6.73 16.40 -18.89
N HIS A 117 5.82 16.21 -17.94
CA HIS A 117 5.27 17.31 -17.16
C HIS A 117 6.02 17.48 -15.84
N PRO A 118 6.09 18.71 -15.31
CA PRO A 118 6.59 18.95 -13.96
C PRO A 118 5.84 18.11 -12.91
N PRO A 119 6.51 17.71 -11.82
CA PRO A 119 5.85 17.01 -10.72
C PRO A 119 4.90 17.95 -9.96
N GLU A 120 3.72 17.44 -9.62
CA GLU A 120 2.67 18.21 -8.96
C GLU A 120 2.19 17.51 -7.67
N VAL A 121 1.41 18.26 -6.87
CA VAL A 121 0.64 17.72 -5.73
C VAL A 121 -0.83 17.66 -6.16
N LEU A 122 -1.35 16.45 -6.33
CA LEU A 122 -2.73 16.21 -6.73
C LEU A 122 -3.56 15.76 -5.53
N SER A 123 -4.76 16.30 -5.39
CA SER A 123 -5.76 15.74 -4.48
C SER A 123 -6.54 14.63 -5.16
N VAL A 124 -6.53 13.44 -4.54
CA VAL A 124 -7.42 12.33 -4.89
C VAL A 124 -8.32 12.07 -3.70
N THR A 125 -9.62 12.00 -3.93
CA THR A 125 -10.52 11.50 -2.89
C THR A 125 -10.74 10.00 -3.08
N ALA A 126 -10.93 9.32 -1.95
CA ALA A 126 -10.95 7.87 -1.83
C ALA A 126 -12.17 7.46 -1.00
N ARG A 127 -12.75 6.29 -1.31
CA ARG A 127 -13.94 5.79 -0.63
C ARG A 127 -13.54 4.86 0.50
N ARG A 128 -14.10 5.08 1.70
CA ARG A 128 -13.94 4.18 2.82
C ARG A 128 -15.05 3.15 2.84
N TYR A 129 -14.70 1.91 3.13
CA TYR A 129 -15.65 0.84 3.42
C TYR A 129 -15.33 0.22 4.77
N ARG A 130 -16.35 -0.18 5.52
CA ARG A 130 -16.19 -0.94 6.75
C ARG A 130 -16.77 -2.33 6.57
N CYS A 131 -15.97 -3.35 6.87
CA CYS A 131 -16.44 -4.72 6.89
C CYS A 131 -17.28 -4.95 8.16
N LEU A 132 -18.54 -5.38 8.00
CA LEU A 132 -19.41 -5.68 9.14
C LEU A 132 -19.01 -6.97 9.86
N GLY A 133 -18.31 -7.90 9.19
CA GLY A 133 -17.81 -9.14 9.80
C GLY A 133 -16.59 -8.93 10.68
N CYS A 134 -15.48 -8.44 10.10
CA CYS A 134 -14.21 -8.29 10.81
C CYS A 134 -13.90 -6.87 11.31
N ARG A 135 -14.78 -5.89 11.02
CA ARG A 135 -14.62 -4.47 11.38
C ARG A 135 -13.43 -3.75 10.73
N ALA A 136 -12.76 -4.38 9.75
CA ALA A 136 -11.70 -3.72 8.99
C ALA A 136 -12.25 -2.52 8.21
N VAL A 137 -11.50 -1.41 8.23
CA VAL A 137 -11.76 -0.24 7.39
C VAL A 137 -10.82 -0.30 6.19
N LEU A 138 -11.41 -0.28 5.01
CA LEU A 138 -10.75 -0.35 3.72
C LEU A 138 -10.82 1.04 3.08
N LEU A 139 -9.80 1.39 2.32
CA LEU A 139 -9.78 2.60 1.51
C LEU A 139 -9.60 2.19 0.06
N VAL A 140 -10.59 2.50 -0.78
CA VAL A 140 -10.53 2.32 -2.22
C VAL A 140 -10.00 3.60 -2.83
N VAL A 141 -8.90 3.47 -3.57
CA VAL A 141 -8.18 4.56 -4.24
C VAL A 141 -8.05 4.22 -5.72
N PRO A 142 -7.88 5.21 -6.61
CA PRO A 142 -7.56 4.94 -8.01
C PRO A 142 -6.33 4.06 -8.17
N ARG A 143 -6.27 3.30 -9.27
CA ARG A 143 -5.08 2.50 -9.60
C ARG A 143 -3.85 3.40 -9.68
N GLY A 144 -2.69 2.90 -9.28
CA GLY A 144 -1.46 3.71 -9.18
C GLY A 144 -1.37 4.58 -7.92
N VAL A 145 -2.43 4.73 -7.12
CA VAL A 145 -2.33 5.36 -5.79
C VAL A 145 -1.95 4.31 -4.75
N LEU A 146 -0.72 4.40 -4.24
CA LEU A 146 -0.23 3.41 -3.28
C LEU A 146 -0.70 3.69 -1.86
N GLY A 147 -0.97 2.60 -1.12
CA GLY A 147 -1.24 2.65 0.32
C GLY A 147 0.00 3.13 1.07
N LEU A 148 -0.18 4.04 2.04
CA LEU A 148 0.89 4.54 2.93
C LEU A 148 2.03 5.31 2.22
N ARG A 149 1.83 5.70 0.97
CA ARG A 149 2.80 6.48 0.19
C ARG A 149 2.15 7.74 -0.33
N VAL A 150 2.93 8.81 -0.33
CA VAL A 150 2.51 10.11 -0.86
C VAL A 150 2.76 10.17 -2.37
N TYR A 151 3.78 9.48 -2.89
CA TYR A 151 4.06 9.44 -4.32
C TYR A 151 3.19 8.39 -5.03
N SER A 152 2.76 8.69 -6.26
CA SER A 152 2.09 7.71 -7.13
C SER A 152 3.05 6.57 -7.51
N ALA A 153 2.49 5.41 -7.87
CA ALA A 153 3.29 4.28 -8.33
C ALA A 153 4.12 4.64 -9.58
N ALA A 154 3.53 5.37 -10.52
CA ALA A 154 4.21 5.84 -11.71
C ALA A 154 5.35 6.80 -11.42
N ALA A 155 5.17 7.75 -10.49
CA ALA A 155 6.26 8.64 -10.07
C ALA A 155 7.43 7.84 -9.47
N ILE A 156 7.13 6.78 -8.71
CA ILE A 156 8.15 5.90 -8.15
C ILE A 156 8.83 5.07 -9.24
N GLY A 157 8.06 4.48 -10.17
CA GLY A 157 8.60 3.71 -11.29
C GLY A 157 9.49 4.56 -12.19
N PHE A 158 9.03 5.76 -12.53
CA PHE A 158 9.80 6.77 -13.27
C PHE A 158 11.10 7.14 -12.56
N ALA A 159 11.02 7.42 -11.26
CA ALA A 159 12.20 7.77 -10.48
C ALA A 159 13.23 6.63 -10.43
N LEU A 160 12.78 5.38 -10.30
CA LEU A 160 13.65 4.20 -10.32
C LEU A 160 14.26 3.99 -11.71
N ALA A 161 13.54 4.30 -12.78
CA ALA A 161 14.05 4.19 -14.15
C ALA A 161 15.07 5.29 -14.48
N LEU A 162 14.79 6.54 -14.12
CA LEU A 162 15.75 7.64 -14.27
C LEU A 162 17.05 7.32 -13.54
N TRP A 163 16.95 6.81 -12.31
CA TRP A 163 18.13 6.48 -11.52
C TRP A 163 18.84 5.21 -12.00
N GLY A 164 18.10 4.12 -12.22
CA GLY A 164 18.66 2.80 -12.50
C GLY A 164 19.08 2.60 -13.96
N LEU A 165 18.30 3.12 -14.90
CA LEU A 165 18.47 2.88 -16.34
C LEU A 165 19.07 4.09 -17.05
N ALA A 166 18.52 5.30 -16.84
CA ALA A 166 19.03 6.52 -17.48
C ALA A 166 20.25 7.14 -16.74
N LEU A 167 20.73 6.48 -15.69
CA LEU A 167 21.88 6.88 -14.88
C LEU A 167 21.83 8.31 -14.31
N ALA A 168 20.64 8.92 -14.23
CA ALA A 168 20.43 10.26 -13.71
C ALA A 168 20.91 10.42 -12.26
N THR A 169 21.32 11.63 -11.89
CA THR A 169 21.73 11.94 -10.52
C THR A 169 20.52 11.98 -9.58
N ALA A 170 20.73 11.76 -8.27
CA ALA A 170 19.62 11.85 -7.31
C ALA A 170 18.93 13.23 -7.31
N ALA A 171 19.69 14.31 -7.59
CA ALA A 171 19.19 15.65 -7.74
C ALA A 171 18.25 15.78 -8.95
N GLU A 172 18.66 15.25 -10.10
CA GLU A 172 17.85 15.26 -11.32
C GLU A 172 16.57 14.44 -11.17
N VAL A 173 16.67 13.23 -10.59
CA VAL A 173 15.50 12.40 -10.33
C VAL A 173 14.52 13.15 -9.41
N ARG A 174 15.01 13.81 -8.36
CA ARG A 174 14.16 14.58 -7.45
C ARG A 174 13.46 15.75 -8.16
N ARG A 175 14.15 16.48 -9.05
CA ARG A 175 13.56 17.57 -9.84
C ARG A 175 12.43 17.08 -10.75
N ARG A 176 12.60 15.90 -11.38
CA ARG A 176 11.62 15.36 -12.33
C ARG A 176 10.46 14.62 -11.65
N ALA A 177 10.69 13.99 -10.50
CA ALA A 177 9.70 13.13 -9.85
C ALA A 177 9.00 13.76 -8.63
N GLY A 178 9.54 14.83 -8.03
CA GLY A 178 9.07 15.39 -6.75
C GLY A 178 8.74 16.88 -6.80
N PRO A 179 7.57 17.31 -6.29
CA PRO A 179 7.15 18.71 -6.32
C PRO A 179 7.83 19.60 -5.25
N ALA A 180 8.50 18.99 -4.27
CA ALA A 180 9.09 19.75 -3.16
C ALA A 180 10.37 20.47 -3.62
N LYS A 181 10.38 21.81 -3.48
CA LYS A 181 11.58 22.64 -3.69
C LYS A 181 12.77 22.09 -2.88
N ILE A 182 13.93 22.03 -3.51
CA ILE A 182 15.18 21.61 -2.88
C ILE A 182 15.66 22.77 -2.00
N LEU A 183 15.66 22.59 -0.68
CA LEU A 183 16.22 23.55 0.27
C LEU A 183 17.56 23.02 0.76
N GLY A 184 18.66 23.65 0.32
CA GLY A 184 20.04 23.35 0.69
C GLY A 184 20.75 22.26 -0.14
N ASP A 185 22.07 22.40 -0.30
CA ASP A 185 22.90 21.56 -1.18
C ASP A 185 22.97 20.09 -0.74
N SER A 186 22.95 19.84 0.57
CA SER A 186 22.92 18.47 1.12
C SER A 186 21.61 17.74 0.82
N ALA A 187 20.50 18.47 0.72
CA ALA A 187 19.20 17.94 0.31
C ALA A 187 19.11 17.72 -1.21
N ALA A 188 19.93 18.44 -2.00
CA ALA A 188 20.09 18.22 -3.43
C ALA A 188 20.83 16.90 -3.72
N ALA A 189 21.91 16.64 -2.97
CA ALA A 189 22.76 15.45 -3.17
C ALA A 189 22.13 14.14 -2.69
N SER A 190 21.26 14.17 -1.68
CA SER A 190 20.76 12.95 -1.02
C SER A 190 19.23 12.84 -1.01
N TRP A 191 18.67 12.14 -2.02
CA TRP A 191 17.25 11.76 -1.97
C TRP A 191 17.06 10.41 -1.26
N ALA A 192 17.05 10.43 0.07
CA ALA A 192 16.90 9.22 0.91
C ALA A 192 15.63 8.39 0.57
N THR A 193 14.58 9.06 0.07
CA THR A 193 13.34 8.41 -0.38
C THR A 193 13.56 7.45 -1.54
N LEU A 194 14.40 7.80 -2.52
CA LEU A 194 14.72 6.94 -3.66
C LEU A 194 15.40 5.64 -3.20
N ARG A 195 16.39 5.76 -2.31
CA ARG A 195 17.08 4.59 -1.73
C ARG A 195 16.12 3.72 -0.90
N ARG A 196 15.18 4.33 -0.18
CA ARG A 196 14.14 3.60 0.56
C ARG A 196 13.23 2.81 -0.38
N TRP A 197 12.83 3.38 -1.51
CA TRP A 197 12.01 2.66 -2.50
C TRP A 197 12.75 1.47 -3.10
N ALA A 198 14.03 1.64 -3.47
CA ALA A 198 14.84 0.51 -3.95
C ALA A 198 14.95 -0.63 -2.91
N ARG A 199 15.03 -0.29 -1.61
CA ARG A 199 14.97 -1.29 -0.51
C ARG A 199 13.58 -1.90 -0.35
N ASP A 200 12.52 -1.11 -0.48
CA ASP A 200 11.15 -1.61 -0.42
C ASP A 200 10.86 -2.61 -1.55
N VAL A 201 11.40 -2.38 -2.75
CA VAL A 201 11.36 -3.33 -3.86
C VAL A 201 12.11 -4.62 -3.50
N ALA A 202 13.34 -4.51 -2.99
CA ALA A 202 14.13 -5.67 -2.56
C ALA A 202 13.40 -6.52 -1.50
N GLN A 203 12.58 -5.88 -0.66
CA GLN A 203 11.82 -6.52 0.40
C GLN A 203 10.39 -6.89 -0.02
N ARG A 204 10.09 -6.85 -1.34
CA ARG A 204 8.78 -7.13 -1.95
C ARG A 204 7.62 -6.34 -1.34
N ARG A 205 7.89 -5.16 -0.78
CA ARG A 205 6.89 -4.22 -0.25
C ARG A 205 6.39 -3.23 -1.28
N LEU A 206 7.02 -3.21 -2.45
CA LEU A 206 6.72 -2.33 -3.57
C LEU A 206 7.01 -3.11 -4.85
N PHE A 207 6.05 -3.15 -5.79
CA PHE A 207 6.14 -3.94 -7.03
C PHE A 207 6.56 -5.39 -6.73
N SER A 208 5.71 -6.13 -6.00
CA SER A 208 6.02 -7.47 -5.45
C SER A 208 6.43 -8.50 -6.48
N ASP A 209 5.96 -8.32 -7.72
CA ASP A 209 6.14 -9.27 -8.82
C ASP A 209 7.41 -8.94 -9.63
N ALA A 210 8.16 -7.92 -9.22
CA ALA A 210 9.39 -7.51 -9.87
C ALA A 210 10.51 -8.57 -9.71
N PRO A 211 11.36 -8.76 -10.74
CA PRO A 211 12.47 -9.69 -10.67
C PRO A 211 13.50 -9.28 -9.61
N ASP A 212 14.08 -10.28 -8.93
CA ASP A 212 15.18 -10.08 -7.98
C ASP A 212 16.53 -10.29 -8.68
N PRO A 213 17.38 -9.26 -8.83
CA PRO A 213 18.69 -9.39 -9.47
C PRO A 213 19.75 -10.09 -8.59
N GLY A 214 19.34 -10.73 -7.49
CA GLY A 214 20.21 -11.51 -6.60
C GLY A 214 20.71 -10.72 -5.39
N PRO A 215 21.27 -11.39 -4.37
CA PRO A 215 21.58 -10.80 -3.07
C PRO A 215 22.67 -9.71 -3.12
N SER A 216 23.67 -9.84 -3.99
CA SER A 216 24.78 -8.90 -4.13
C SER A 216 24.46 -7.66 -4.99
N ALA A 217 23.25 -7.59 -5.57
CA ALA A 217 22.88 -6.47 -6.42
C ALA A 217 22.80 -5.16 -5.64
N SER A 218 23.51 -4.14 -6.13
CA SER A 218 23.42 -2.77 -5.62
C SER A 218 22.00 -2.24 -5.73
N LEU A 219 21.64 -1.26 -4.88
CA LEU A 219 20.32 -0.63 -4.94
C LEU A 219 20.01 -0.04 -6.32
N ARG A 220 21.03 0.45 -7.03
CA ARG A 220 20.88 1.00 -8.38
C ARG A 220 20.58 -0.10 -9.41
N LYS A 221 21.27 -1.25 -9.32
CA LYS A 221 20.99 -2.43 -10.16
C LYS A 221 19.60 -3.00 -9.89
N ARG A 222 19.14 -2.97 -8.62
CA ARG A 222 17.75 -3.31 -8.26
C ARG A 222 16.74 -2.36 -8.85
N ALA A 223 16.99 -1.05 -8.77
CA ALA A 223 16.15 -0.04 -9.42
C ALA A 223 16.07 -0.24 -10.93
N ALA A 224 17.18 -0.57 -11.58
CA ALA A 224 17.23 -0.89 -13.01
C ALA A 224 16.37 -2.12 -13.36
N ALA A 225 16.53 -3.22 -12.61
CA ALA A 225 15.80 -4.46 -12.87
C ALA A 225 14.28 -4.28 -12.73
N VAL A 226 13.82 -3.63 -11.66
CA VAL A 226 12.38 -3.35 -11.49
C VAL A 226 11.89 -2.36 -12.54
N ALA A 227 12.64 -1.31 -12.86
CA ALA A 227 12.24 -0.34 -13.87
C ALA A 227 12.10 -0.99 -15.26
N ALA A 228 13.00 -1.90 -15.63
CA ALA A 228 12.90 -2.66 -16.88
C ALA A 228 11.64 -3.53 -16.91
N SER A 229 11.33 -4.23 -15.81
CA SER A 229 10.10 -5.03 -15.68
C SER A 229 8.83 -4.17 -15.76
N LEU A 230 8.85 -2.98 -15.17
CA LEU A 230 7.75 -2.02 -15.25
C LEU A 230 7.61 -1.52 -16.70
N ALA A 231 8.70 -1.13 -17.36
CA ALA A 231 8.69 -0.71 -18.76
C ALA A 231 8.22 -1.81 -19.73
N ALA A 232 8.43 -3.08 -19.39
CA ALA A 232 7.88 -4.22 -20.14
C ALA A 232 6.37 -4.43 -19.91
N SER A 233 5.84 -3.95 -18.78
CA SER A 233 4.41 -4.03 -18.42
C SER A 233 3.59 -2.84 -18.94
N ALA A 234 4.23 -1.86 -19.59
CA ALA A 234 3.56 -0.72 -20.19
C ALA A 234 2.80 -1.13 -21.45
N ASP A 235 1.77 -0.34 -21.80
CA ASP A 235 0.98 -0.57 -23.00
C ASP A 235 1.90 -0.64 -24.26
N PRO A 236 1.67 -1.58 -25.20
CA PRO A 236 2.50 -1.71 -26.41
C PRO A 236 2.63 -0.43 -27.25
N THR A 237 1.64 0.47 -27.19
CA THR A 237 1.70 1.78 -27.88
C THR A 237 2.79 2.70 -27.34
N THR A 238 3.30 2.44 -26.12
CA THR A 238 4.37 3.23 -25.49
C THR A 238 5.78 2.77 -25.90
N ARG A 239 5.93 1.76 -26.77
CA ARG A 239 7.24 1.17 -27.11
C ARG A 239 8.26 2.15 -27.71
N ALA A 240 7.78 3.17 -28.44
CA ALA A 240 8.62 4.20 -29.03
C ALA A 240 9.14 5.24 -28.00
N LEU A 241 8.57 5.26 -26.80
CA LEU A 241 8.96 6.20 -25.75
C LEU A 241 10.27 5.76 -25.07
N PRO A 242 11.04 6.70 -24.50
CA PRO A 242 12.18 6.40 -23.64
C PRO A 242 11.82 5.42 -22.52
N ILE A 243 12.78 4.59 -22.12
CA ILE A 243 12.52 3.47 -21.19
C ILE A 243 12.00 3.94 -19.83
N GLU A 244 12.38 5.13 -19.37
CA GLU A 244 11.88 5.76 -18.16
C GLU A 244 10.40 6.15 -18.28
N GLN A 245 9.97 6.65 -19.43
CA GLN A 245 8.57 6.98 -19.68
C GLN A 245 7.72 5.70 -19.75
N ARG A 246 8.25 4.65 -20.37
CA ARG A 246 7.60 3.33 -20.35
C ARG A 246 7.46 2.80 -18.92
N ALA A 247 8.51 2.91 -18.10
CA ALA A 247 8.45 2.52 -16.69
C ALA A 247 7.43 3.33 -15.89
N PHE A 248 7.23 4.61 -16.21
CA PHE A 248 6.17 5.44 -15.63
C PHE A 248 4.79 4.84 -15.89
N PHE A 249 4.46 4.52 -17.15
CA PHE A 249 3.16 3.96 -17.51
C PHE A 249 2.96 2.55 -16.93
N GLY A 250 3.95 1.67 -17.08
CA GLY A 250 3.87 0.30 -16.58
C GLY A 250 3.77 0.22 -15.05
N ALA A 251 4.37 1.16 -14.32
CA ALA A 251 4.23 1.22 -12.87
C ALA A 251 2.83 1.60 -12.39
N ALA A 252 2.05 2.35 -13.17
CA ALA A 252 0.63 2.58 -12.86
C ALA A 252 -0.19 1.28 -12.96
N HIS A 253 0.16 0.38 -13.89
CA HIS A 253 -0.52 -0.89 -14.10
C HIS A 253 -0.11 -1.99 -13.10
N ALA A 254 1.17 -2.01 -12.71
CA ALA A 254 1.74 -3.00 -11.80
C ALA A 254 1.38 -2.78 -10.31
N ALA A 255 0.71 -1.67 -9.98
CA ALA A 255 0.36 -1.25 -8.61
C ALA A 255 -0.99 -1.78 -8.10
#